data_AF-A0A183PGD4-F1
#
_entry.id   AF-A0A183PGD4-F1
#
_cell.length_a   1.000
_cell.length_b   1.000
_cell.length_c   1.000
_cell.angle_alpha   90.00
_cell.angle_beta   90.00
_cell.angle_gamma   90.00
#
_symmetry.space_group_name_H-M   'P 1'
#
loop_
_entity.id
_entity.type
_entity.pdbx_description
1 polymer ?
#
loop_
_entity_poly.entity_id
_entity_poly.type
_entity_poly.pdbx_seq_one_letter_code
_entity_poly.pdbx_strand_id
1 'polypeptide(L)'
;MIISNEEYTRKFQQSYYQLPLYVNKHCTYSTCFNISNCVREIIDKSLHNIRIYIYPLNDSLMFTSFSQQFISLYNTIISSKYYVNQIEEACIIIPGLDLLYAYPDDNQMIDLSMRYLHHLPSWNEGKNHLIINFLSNEKLKYTASAVVASASHTSLTFRSKFDIVLPAFNPLTAVVNQRIHER
;
A
#
# COMPACT_ATOMS: atom_id res chain seq x y z
N MET A 1 11.83 11.57 33.84
CA MET A 1 10.38 11.82 33.84
C MET A 1 9.78 10.84 32.84
N ILE A 2 9.33 9.68 33.31
CA ILE A 2 8.81 8.60 32.45
C ILE A 2 7.33 8.90 32.23
N ILE A 3 6.97 9.25 31.01
CA ILE A 3 5.56 9.42 30.60
C ILE A 3 4.94 8.01 30.63
N SER A 4 3.81 7.85 31.33
CA SER A 4 3.13 6.55 31.42
C SER A 4 2.63 6.11 30.03
N ASN A 5 2.62 4.79 29.76
CA ASN A 5 2.16 4.22 28.50
C ASN A 5 0.75 4.71 28.08
N GLU A 6 -0.13 5.03 29.04
CA GLU A 6 -1.46 5.58 28.78
C GLU A 6 -1.43 7.04 28.29
N GLU A 7 -0.52 7.86 28.82
CA GLU A 7 -0.38 9.26 28.39
C GLU A 7 0.33 9.35 27.03
N TYR A 8 1.26 8.43 26.75
CA TYR A 8 1.80 8.22 25.40
C TYR A 8 0.71 7.79 24.43
N THR A 9 -0.14 6.83 24.81
CA THR A 9 -1.25 6.35 23.99
C THR A 9 -2.29 7.44 23.74
N ARG A 10 -2.59 8.30 24.73
CA ARG A 10 -3.49 9.46 24.55
C ARG A 10 -2.90 10.55 23.67
N LYS A 11 -1.62 10.92 23.86
CA LYS A 11 -0.95 11.92 23.00
C LYS A 11 -0.78 11.41 21.57
N PHE A 12 -0.48 10.12 21.42
CA PHE A 12 -0.52 9.40 20.15
C PHE A 12 -1.91 9.50 19.52
N GLN A 13 -2.98 9.14 20.25
CA GLN A 13 -4.37 9.30 19.78
C GLN A 13 -4.71 10.74 19.39
N GLN A 14 -4.28 11.76 20.14
CA GLN A 14 -4.62 13.16 19.85
C GLN A 14 -3.92 13.72 18.60
N SER A 15 -2.66 13.35 18.37
CA SER A 15 -1.92 13.69 17.13
C SER A 15 -2.38 12.88 15.91
N TYR A 16 -3.00 11.72 16.14
CA TYR A 16 -3.60 10.85 15.13
C TYR A 16 -4.91 11.40 14.54
N TYR A 17 -5.43 12.59 14.88
CA TYR A 17 -6.72 13.07 14.35
C TYR A 17 -6.66 13.94 13.10
N GLN A 18 -5.48 14.35 12.64
CA GLN A 18 -5.34 15.12 11.41
C GLN A 18 -4.98 14.22 10.23
N LEU A 19 -5.77 14.31 9.15
CA LEU A 19 -5.41 13.69 7.88
C LEU A 19 -4.11 14.32 7.36
N PRO A 20 -3.27 13.54 6.66
CA PRO A 20 -2.10 14.08 6.00
C PRO A 20 -2.52 15.20 5.05
N LEU A 21 -1.95 16.39 5.21
CA LEU A 21 -2.28 17.54 4.36
C LEU A 21 -1.57 17.47 3.00
N TYR A 22 -0.59 16.59 2.86
CA TYR A 22 0.26 16.51 1.68
C TYR A 22 -0.34 15.60 0.61
N VAL A 23 -0.60 16.18 -0.56
CA VAL A 23 -1.05 15.50 -1.78
C VAL A 23 0.00 15.75 -2.86
N ASN A 24 0.68 14.69 -3.33
CA ASN A 24 1.65 14.80 -4.39
C ASN A 24 1.06 14.34 -5.74
N LYS A 25 0.71 15.32 -6.60
CA LYS A 25 0.15 15.06 -7.93
C LYS A 25 1.21 14.90 -9.02
N HIS A 26 2.46 15.28 -8.76
CA HIS A 26 3.54 15.33 -9.75
C HIS A 26 4.57 14.23 -9.49
N CYS A 27 4.10 13.00 -9.45
CA CYS A 27 4.95 11.83 -9.24
C CYS A 27 5.44 11.22 -10.55
N THR A 28 6.69 10.82 -10.53
CA THR A 28 7.37 10.06 -11.57
C THR A 28 8.23 8.99 -10.91
N TYR A 29 8.75 8.05 -11.70
CA TYR A 29 9.64 7.00 -11.20
C TYR A 29 10.94 7.55 -10.56
N SER A 30 11.29 8.82 -10.79
CA SER A 30 12.51 9.45 -10.24
C SER A 30 12.23 10.47 -9.12
N THR A 31 11.01 11.01 -9.02
CA THR A 31 10.65 12.00 -7.98
C THR A 31 10.01 11.36 -6.74
N CYS A 32 9.13 10.38 -6.95
CA CYS A 32 8.35 9.74 -5.88
C CYS A 32 8.77 8.29 -5.61
N PHE A 33 9.71 7.75 -6.39
CA PHE A 33 10.22 6.40 -6.23
C PHE A 33 11.75 6.41 -6.29
N ASN A 34 12.41 5.70 -5.39
CA ASN A 34 13.86 5.56 -5.40
C ASN A 34 14.26 4.26 -6.09
N ILE A 35 14.52 4.34 -7.40
CA ILE A 35 14.93 3.19 -8.23
C ILE A 35 16.26 2.57 -7.79
N SER A 36 17.12 3.34 -7.12
CA SER A 36 18.42 2.85 -6.65
C SER A 36 18.28 1.67 -5.69
N ASN A 37 17.19 1.60 -4.92
CA ASN A 37 16.89 0.47 -4.02
C ASN A 37 16.66 -0.85 -4.78
N CYS A 38 16.28 -0.77 -6.05
CA CYS A 38 15.98 -1.92 -6.90
C CYS A 38 17.18 -2.44 -7.66
N VAL A 39 18.17 -1.59 -7.91
CA VAL A 39 19.42 -1.95 -8.62
C VAL A 39 20.60 -2.18 -7.68
N ARG A 40 20.44 -1.88 -6.38
CA ARG A 40 21.47 -2.07 -5.35
C ARG A 40 21.87 -3.53 -5.25
N GLU A 41 23.16 -3.78 -5.46
CA GLU A 41 23.82 -5.06 -5.21
C GLU A 41 23.79 -5.37 -3.71
N ILE A 42 23.41 -6.60 -3.37
CA ILE A 42 23.43 -7.12 -2.00
C ILE A 42 24.22 -8.43 -2.08
N ILE A 43 25.20 -8.59 -1.18
CA ILE A 43 26.03 -9.79 -1.10
C ILE A 43 25.10 -11.02 -1.02
N ASP A 44 25.42 -12.06 -1.79
CA ASP A 44 24.64 -13.30 -1.92
C ASP A 44 23.24 -13.16 -2.53
N LYS A 45 22.89 -12.01 -3.13
CA LYS A 45 21.64 -11.80 -3.89
C LYS A 45 21.92 -11.34 -5.31
N SER A 46 21.24 -11.97 -6.28
CA SER A 46 21.33 -11.58 -7.70
C SER A 46 20.95 -10.11 -7.91
N LEU A 47 21.73 -9.40 -8.74
CA LEU A 47 21.36 -8.08 -9.24
C LEU A 47 20.02 -8.11 -9.97
N HIS A 48 19.33 -6.97 -9.98
CA HIS A 48 18.09 -6.71 -10.73
C HIS A 48 16.86 -7.56 -10.35
N ASN A 49 16.88 -8.27 -9.22
CA ASN A 49 15.68 -8.92 -8.71
C ASN A 49 14.81 -7.93 -7.95
N ILE A 50 13.51 -7.90 -8.26
CA ILE A 50 12.52 -7.19 -7.46
C ILE A 50 12.50 -7.82 -6.06
N ARG A 51 12.77 -7.01 -5.04
CA ARG A 51 12.74 -7.41 -3.63
C ARG A 51 11.58 -6.70 -2.95
N ILE A 52 10.72 -7.46 -2.28
CA ILE A 52 9.49 -6.97 -1.67
C ILE A 52 9.55 -7.23 -0.17
N TYR A 53 9.39 -6.18 0.61
CA TYR A 53 9.10 -6.29 2.04
C TYR A 53 7.62 -5.99 2.26
N ILE A 54 6.98 -6.77 3.14
CA ILE A 54 5.62 -6.49 3.60
C ILE A 54 5.65 -6.34 5.11
N TYR A 55 5.03 -5.29 5.64
CA TYR A 55 4.95 -5.09 7.08
C TYR A 55 4.25 -6.28 7.74
N PRO A 56 4.77 -6.77 8.87
CA PRO A 56 4.14 -7.86 9.60
C PRO A 56 2.75 -7.44 10.06
N LEU A 57 1.80 -8.36 9.99
CA LEU A 57 0.45 -8.15 10.52
C LEU A 57 0.54 -8.09 12.04
N ASN A 58 0.30 -6.93 12.62
CA ASN A 58 0.35 -6.72 14.06
C ASN A 58 -1.04 -6.27 14.54
N ASP A 59 -1.73 -7.15 15.26
CA ASP A 59 -3.12 -6.95 15.71
C ASP A 59 -3.31 -5.73 16.61
N SER A 60 -2.23 -5.20 17.19
CA SER A 60 -2.29 -4.14 18.21
C SER A 60 -2.44 -2.71 17.66
N LEU A 61 -2.16 -2.48 16.37
CA LEU A 61 -2.22 -1.14 15.75
C LEU A 61 -3.29 -1.00 14.67
N MET A 62 -3.97 -2.09 14.32
CA MET A 62 -5.02 -2.08 13.31
C MET A 62 -6.40 -2.15 13.93
N PHE A 63 -7.27 -1.26 13.47
CA PHE A 63 -8.63 -1.10 13.99
C PHE A 63 -9.62 -2.18 13.48
N THR A 64 -9.19 -3.10 12.61
CA THR A 64 -10.04 -4.12 11.99
C THR A 64 -9.29 -5.42 11.70
N SER A 65 -10.03 -6.52 11.62
CA SER A 65 -9.54 -7.78 11.04
C SER A 65 -9.28 -7.64 9.54
N PHE A 66 -8.23 -8.31 9.05
CA PHE A 66 -7.92 -8.38 7.62
C PHE A 66 -8.92 -9.25 6.86
N SER A 67 -9.27 -8.85 5.64
CA SER A 67 -10.08 -9.64 4.72
C SER A 67 -9.34 -10.88 4.22
N GLN A 68 -10.09 -11.88 3.74
CA GLN A 68 -9.49 -13.09 3.15
C GLN A 68 -8.66 -12.77 1.90
N GLN A 69 -9.05 -11.74 1.14
CA GLN A 69 -8.34 -11.27 -0.04
C GLN A 69 -6.96 -10.73 0.33
N PHE A 70 -6.90 -9.91 1.39
CA PHE A 70 -5.64 -9.37 1.86
C PHE A 70 -4.75 -10.44 2.49
N ILE A 71 -5.30 -11.37 3.27
CA ILE A 71 -4.54 -12.50 3.81
C ILE A 71 -3.98 -13.38 2.69
N SER A 72 -4.76 -13.63 1.63
CA SER A 72 -4.29 -14.38 0.46
C SER A 72 -3.13 -13.66 -0.24
N LEU A 73 -3.24 -12.35 -0.43
CA LEU A 73 -2.17 -11.51 -0.98
C LEU A 73 -0.90 -11.56 -0.09
N TYR A 74 -1.06 -11.35 1.22
CA TYR A 74 0.02 -11.40 2.19
C TYR A 74 0.77 -12.74 2.12
N ASN A 75 0.04 -13.85 2.19
CA ASN A 75 0.60 -15.21 2.13
C ASN A 75 1.29 -15.48 0.79
N THR A 76 0.77 -14.95 -0.31
CA THR A 76 1.40 -15.07 -1.63
C THR A 76 2.72 -14.32 -1.69
N ILE A 77 2.80 -13.11 -1.10
CA ILE A 77 4.03 -12.33 -1.06
C ILE A 77 5.09 -13.04 -0.23
N ILE A 78 4.79 -13.41 1.02
CA ILE A 78 5.77 -14.02 1.94
C ILE A 78 6.30 -15.38 1.44
N SER A 79 5.51 -16.12 0.66
CA SER A 79 5.93 -17.41 0.08
C SER A 79 6.64 -17.27 -1.26
N SER A 80 6.67 -16.06 -1.84
CA SER A 80 7.30 -15.81 -3.13
C SER A 80 8.82 -15.68 -3.02
N LYS A 81 9.51 -15.94 -4.13
CA LYS A 81 10.95 -15.68 -4.28
C LYS A 81 11.35 -14.20 -4.19
N TYR A 82 10.37 -13.29 -4.22
CA TYR A 82 10.60 -11.85 -4.18
C TYR A 82 10.66 -11.32 -2.74
N TYR A 83 10.18 -12.07 -1.76
CA TYR A 83 10.12 -11.62 -0.38
C TYR A 83 11.51 -11.47 0.25
N VAL A 84 11.67 -10.41 1.03
CA VAL A 84 12.83 -10.19 1.92
C VAL A 84 12.35 -9.88 3.34
N ASN A 85 13.09 -10.35 4.33
CA ASN A 85 12.77 -10.20 5.75
C ASN A 85 13.24 -8.88 6.36
N GLN A 86 14.14 -8.15 5.69
CA GLN A 86 14.64 -6.84 6.11
C GLN A 86 14.16 -5.76 5.14
N ILE A 87 13.59 -4.67 5.69
CA ILE A 87 13.00 -3.60 4.88
C ILE A 87 14.06 -2.83 4.07
N GLU A 88 15.29 -2.75 4.58
CA GLU A 88 16.41 -2.06 3.94
C GLU A 88 16.81 -2.74 2.63
N GLU A 89 16.57 -4.05 2.51
CA GLU A 89 16.86 -4.83 1.31
C GLU A 89 15.76 -4.68 0.24
N ALA A 90 14.62 -4.10 0.59
CA ALA A 90 13.48 -4.02 -0.30
C ALA A 90 13.61 -2.91 -1.36
N CYS A 91 13.15 -3.25 -2.56
CA CYS A 91 12.87 -2.29 -3.63
C CYS A 91 11.45 -1.73 -3.50
N ILE A 92 10.49 -2.60 -3.17
CA ILE A 92 9.07 -2.29 -3.00
C ILE A 92 8.67 -2.65 -1.57
N ILE A 93 7.93 -1.75 -0.94
CA ILE A 93 7.44 -1.91 0.44
C ILE A 93 5.91 -1.95 0.41
N ILE A 94 5.31 -2.98 0.97
CA ILE A 94 3.85 -3.12 1.03
C ILE A 94 3.42 -2.91 2.50
N PRO A 95 2.58 -1.90 2.79
CA PRO A 95 2.03 -1.73 4.12
C PRO A 95 1.11 -2.88 4.48
N GLY A 96 1.06 -3.23 5.76
CA GLY A 96 0.09 -4.17 6.32
C GLY A 96 -1.29 -3.51 6.40
N LEU A 97 -1.83 -3.09 5.25
CA LEU A 97 -3.04 -2.27 5.15
C LEU A 97 -4.02 -2.89 4.15
N ASP A 98 -5.21 -3.26 4.62
CA ASP A 98 -6.25 -3.82 3.78
C ASP A 98 -7.15 -2.72 3.18
N LEU A 99 -7.02 -2.52 1.88
CA LEU A 99 -7.90 -1.69 1.06
C LEU A 99 -8.52 -2.50 -0.08
N LEU A 100 -8.61 -3.82 0.07
CA LEU A 100 -9.15 -4.72 -0.94
C LEU A 100 -10.64 -5.00 -0.76
N TYR A 101 -11.18 -4.75 0.44
CA TYR A 101 -12.55 -5.06 0.81
C TYR A 101 -13.27 -3.89 1.49
N ALA A 102 -14.51 -3.64 1.07
CA ALA A 102 -15.35 -2.55 1.56
C ALA A 102 -16.05 -2.98 2.86
N TYR A 103 -15.82 -2.25 3.95
CA TYR A 103 -16.53 -2.41 5.21
C TYR A 103 -17.74 -1.44 5.28
N PRO A 104 -18.76 -1.75 6.09
CA PRO A 104 -19.95 -0.91 6.22
C PRO A 104 -19.69 0.57 6.62
N ASP A 105 -18.51 0.88 7.19
CA ASP A 105 -18.07 2.23 7.59
C ASP A 105 -16.76 2.65 6.90
N ASP A 106 -16.72 2.50 5.58
CA ASP A 106 -15.53 2.73 4.75
C ASP A 106 -14.91 4.12 4.93
N ASN A 107 -15.71 5.17 5.14
CA ASN A 107 -15.18 6.54 5.19
C ASN A 107 -14.30 6.79 6.43
N GLN A 108 -14.70 6.28 7.60
CA GLN A 108 -13.90 6.37 8.81
C GLN A 108 -12.68 5.45 8.72
N MET A 109 -12.84 4.26 8.14
CA MET A 109 -11.76 3.30 7.96
C MET A 109 -10.66 3.82 7.03
N ILE A 110 -11.02 4.47 5.92
CA ILE A 110 -10.04 5.10 5.03
C ILE A 110 -9.28 6.23 5.74
N ASP A 111 -9.95 7.02 6.59
CA ASP A 111 -9.23 8.05 7.35
C ASP A 111 -8.20 7.47 8.30
N LEU A 112 -8.56 6.42 9.03
CA LEU A 112 -7.64 5.73 9.93
C LEU A 112 -6.50 5.08 9.13
N SER A 113 -6.81 4.52 7.96
CA SER A 113 -5.83 3.93 7.04
C SER A 113 -4.78 4.93 6.56
N MET A 114 -5.22 6.11 6.09
CA MET A 114 -4.30 7.16 5.64
C MET A 114 -3.42 7.65 6.79
N ARG A 115 -3.96 7.70 8.00
CA ARG A 115 -3.21 8.09 9.20
C ARG A 115 -2.21 7.02 9.62
N TYR A 116 -2.61 5.75 9.60
CA TYR A 116 -1.72 4.61 9.87
C TYR A 116 -0.49 4.65 8.97
N LEU A 117 -0.67 4.86 7.66
CA LEU A 117 0.45 4.96 6.71
C LEU A 117 1.48 6.01 7.13
N HIS A 118 1.03 7.19 7.58
CA HIS A 118 1.92 8.29 7.95
C HIS A 118 2.67 8.07 9.27
N HIS A 119 2.23 7.12 10.09
CA HIS A 119 2.89 6.73 11.32
C HIS A 119 3.79 5.49 11.15
N LEU A 120 3.83 4.88 9.96
CA LEU A 120 4.75 3.78 9.70
C LEU A 120 6.20 4.28 9.82
N PRO A 121 7.07 3.58 10.57
CA PRO A 121 8.45 4.03 10.81
C PRO A 121 9.26 4.32 9.54
N SER A 122 8.98 3.61 8.46
CA SER A 122 9.71 3.73 7.20
C SER A 122 8.90 4.37 6.08
N TRP A 123 7.74 4.99 6.38
CA TRP A 123 6.84 5.55 5.37
C TRP A 123 7.57 6.45 4.36
N ASN A 124 8.47 7.32 4.85
CA ASN A 124 9.30 8.20 4.03
C ASN A 124 8.50 8.93 2.94
N GLU A 125 7.41 9.59 3.37
CA GLU A 125 6.43 10.24 2.48
C GLU A 125 5.88 9.31 1.39
N GLY A 126 5.82 8.02 1.63
CA GLY A 126 5.34 6.99 0.70
C GLY A 126 6.37 6.51 -0.32
N LYS A 127 7.62 7.01 -0.33
CA LYS A 127 8.61 6.56 -1.32
C LYS A 127 8.81 5.04 -1.26
N ASN A 128 8.83 4.41 -2.43
CA ASN A 128 8.93 2.95 -2.63
C ASN A 128 7.78 2.12 -2.05
N HIS A 129 6.76 2.74 -1.45
CA HIS A 129 5.59 2.03 -0.97
C HIS A 129 4.64 1.74 -2.14
N LEU A 130 4.05 0.54 -2.14
CA LEU A 130 3.01 0.12 -3.06
C LEU A 130 1.73 -0.14 -2.28
N ILE A 131 0.69 0.64 -2.56
CA ILE A 131 -0.64 0.48 -2.00
C ILE A 131 -1.52 -0.21 -3.03
N ILE A 132 -2.19 -1.28 -2.62
CA ILE A 132 -3.11 -2.04 -3.48
C ILE A 132 -4.52 -1.76 -2.98
N ASN A 133 -5.38 -1.22 -3.85
CA ASN A 133 -6.69 -0.72 -3.47
C ASN A 133 -7.79 -1.08 -4.47
N PHE A 134 -8.93 -1.57 -3.97
CA PHE A 134 -10.13 -1.84 -4.77
C PHE A 134 -11.30 -0.92 -4.38
N LEU A 135 -11.11 -0.03 -3.39
CA LEU A 135 -12.15 0.87 -2.90
C LEU A 135 -12.11 2.21 -3.63
N SER A 136 -13.26 2.69 -4.07
CA SER A 136 -13.37 4.04 -4.65
C SER A 136 -13.41 5.07 -3.53
N ASN A 137 -12.30 5.78 -3.29
CA ASN A 137 -12.26 6.85 -2.29
C ASN A 137 -11.26 7.96 -2.68
N GLU A 138 -11.70 9.22 -2.69
CA GLU A 138 -10.85 10.37 -3.04
C GLU A 138 -9.70 10.60 -2.06
N LYS A 139 -9.82 10.13 -0.82
CA LYS A 139 -8.79 10.30 0.22
C LYS A 139 -7.52 9.50 -0.08
N LEU A 140 -7.54 8.60 -1.05
CA LEU A 140 -6.33 7.95 -1.58
C LEU A 140 -5.35 8.96 -2.21
N LYS A 141 -5.76 10.20 -2.48
CA LYS A 141 -4.84 11.29 -2.86
C LYS A 141 -3.83 11.64 -1.75
N TYR A 142 -4.09 11.24 -0.50
CA TYR A 142 -3.21 11.46 0.64
C TYR A 142 -2.14 10.38 0.83
N THR A 143 -1.92 9.48 -0.14
CA THR A 143 -0.85 8.47 -0.09
C THR A 143 0.54 9.04 -0.41
N ALA A 144 0.69 10.37 -0.47
CA ALA A 144 1.94 11.08 -0.72
C ALA A 144 2.66 10.53 -1.98
N SER A 145 3.86 9.97 -1.84
CA SER A 145 4.70 9.45 -2.92
C SER A 145 4.52 7.96 -3.20
N ALA A 146 3.64 7.26 -2.48
CA ALA A 146 3.44 5.83 -2.68
C ALA A 146 2.79 5.56 -4.03
N VAL A 147 3.22 4.50 -4.72
CA VAL A 147 2.55 4.01 -5.93
C VAL A 147 1.22 3.40 -5.53
N VAL A 148 0.14 3.78 -6.23
CA VAL A 148 -1.20 3.22 -5.99
C VAL A 148 -1.57 2.30 -7.15
N ALA A 149 -1.65 1.01 -6.87
CA ALA A 149 -2.23 0.00 -7.76
C ALA A 149 -3.72 -0.13 -7.44
N SER A 150 -4.59 0.29 -8.35
CA SER A 150 -6.03 0.29 -8.06
C SER A 150 -6.95 -0.02 -9.24
N ALA A 151 -8.04 -0.72 -8.93
CA ALA A 151 -9.17 -0.94 -9.83
C ALA A 151 -10.21 0.20 -9.81
N SER A 152 -10.05 1.16 -8.89
CA SER A 152 -11.03 2.21 -8.58
C SER A 152 -10.41 3.61 -8.68
N HIS A 153 -9.46 3.77 -9.61
CA HIS A 153 -8.86 5.07 -9.92
C HIS A 153 -9.89 6.07 -10.45
N THR A 154 -9.75 7.33 -10.06
CA THR A 154 -10.56 8.45 -10.56
C THR A 154 -9.65 9.51 -11.19
N SER A 155 -10.23 10.50 -11.87
CA SER A 155 -9.47 11.66 -12.38
C SER A 155 -8.78 12.47 -11.27
N LEU A 156 -9.21 12.33 -10.01
CA LEU A 156 -8.65 13.04 -8.86
C LEU A 156 -7.51 12.27 -8.18
N THR A 157 -7.52 10.94 -8.26
CA THR A 157 -6.59 10.06 -7.53
C THR A 157 -5.51 9.46 -8.42
N PHE A 158 -5.76 9.31 -9.73
CA PHE A 158 -4.82 8.70 -10.65
C PHE A 158 -3.69 9.66 -11.07
N ARG A 159 -2.44 9.24 -10.89
CA ARG A 159 -1.26 9.95 -11.43
C ARG A 159 -0.72 9.20 -12.63
N SER A 160 -0.90 9.81 -13.80
CA SER A 160 -0.44 9.26 -15.08
C SER A 160 1.05 8.95 -15.07
N LYS A 161 1.43 7.81 -15.66
CA LYS A 161 2.81 7.30 -15.76
C LYS A 161 3.48 6.94 -14.42
N PHE A 162 2.70 6.89 -13.34
CA PHE A 162 3.20 6.56 -12.01
C PHE A 162 2.36 5.48 -11.32
N ASP A 163 1.05 5.69 -11.24
CA ASP A 163 0.12 4.73 -10.64
C ASP A 163 -0.21 3.58 -11.59
N ILE A 164 -0.63 2.44 -11.01
CA ILE A 164 -0.93 1.21 -11.73
C ILE A 164 -2.45 1.03 -11.77
N VAL A 165 -3.00 0.81 -12.97
CA VAL A 165 -4.42 0.47 -13.13
C VAL A 165 -4.57 -1.04 -13.03
N LEU A 166 -5.43 -1.51 -12.12
CA LEU A 166 -5.82 -2.90 -12.01
C LEU A 166 -7.16 -3.12 -12.72
N PRO A 167 -7.34 -4.24 -13.43
CA PRO A 167 -8.64 -4.54 -14.02
C PRO A 167 -9.66 -4.86 -12.91
N ALA A 168 -10.81 -4.19 -12.94
CA ALA A 168 -11.95 -4.57 -12.10
C ALA A 168 -12.59 -5.84 -12.68
N PHE A 169 -12.48 -6.96 -11.97
CA PHE A 169 -13.12 -8.20 -12.38
C PHE A 169 -14.60 -8.20 -11.99
N ASN A 170 -15.50 -8.28 -12.99
CA ASN A 170 -16.92 -8.47 -12.75
C ASN A 170 -17.30 -9.94 -13.06
N PRO A 171 -17.60 -10.77 -12.05
CA PRO A 171 -17.96 -12.17 -12.26
C PRO A 171 -19.25 -12.34 -13.06
N LEU A 172 -20.12 -11.34 -13.09
CA LEU A 172 -21.36 -11.36 -13.89
C LEU A 172 -21.12 -11.11 -15.38
N THR A 173 -19.93 -10.58 -15.75
CA THR A 173 -19.50 -10.45 -17.15
C THR A 173 -18.70 -11.66 -17.66
N ALA A 174 -18.46 -12.67 -16.81
CA ALA A 174 -17.77 -13.90 -17.18
C ALA A 174 -18.64 -14.87 -18.02
N VAL A 175 -19.49 -14.31 -18.89
CA VAL A 175 -20.18 -15.04 -19.95
C VAL A 175 -19.78 -14.38 -21.27
N VAL A 176 -18.70 -14.84 -21.90
CA VAL A 176 -18.70 -15.27 -23.31
C VAL A 176 -17.53 -16.23 -23.51
N ASN A 177 -17.88 -17.47 -23.81
CA ASN A 177 -16.99 -18.50 -24.35
C ASN A 177 -16.60 -18.14 -25.80
N GLN A 178 -15.85 -17.05 -25.99
CA GLN A 178 -15.34 -16.68 -27.31
C GLN A 178 -13.92 -17.19 -27.42
N ARG A 179 -13.77 -18.27 -28.21
CA ARG A 179 -12.48 -18.70 -28.72
C ARG A 179 -11.80 -17.47 -29.31
N ILE A 180 -10.69 -17.06 -28.71
CA ILE A 180 -9.80 -16.07 -29.31
C ILE A 180 -9.38 -16.70 -30.63
N HIS A 181 -9.91 -16.20 -31.75
CA HIS A 181 -9.42 -16.61 -33.06
C HIS A 181 -7.95 -16.23 -33.13
N GLU A 182 -7.10 -17.26 -33.24
CA GLU A 182 -5.69 -17.14 -33.58
C GLU A 182 -5.54 -16.25 -34.83
N ARG A 183 -4.69 -15.24 -34.72
CA ARG A 183 -4.10 -14.52 -35.85
C ARG A 183 -2.60 -14.61 -35.74
#